data_AF-A0A257TLA6-F1
#
_entry.id   AF-A0A257TLA6-F1
#
_cell.length_a   1.000
_cell.length_b   1.000
_cell.length_c   1.000
_cell.angle_alpha   90.00
_cell.angle_beta   90.00
_cell.angle_gamma   90.00
#
_symmetry.space_group_name_H-M   'P 1'
#
loop_
_entity.id
_entity.type
_entity.pdbx_description
1 polymer ?
#
loop_
_entity_poly.entity_id
_entity_poly.type
_entity_poly.pdbx_seq_one_letter_code
_entity_poly.pdbx_strand_id
1 'polypeptide(L)'
;AKSGKAKLLLPVDCTVAEKFENTAAKKNVSVDAIPQDWVGMDIGPKSIELFRNEIVKAKTVVWNGPMGVFEMENFAAGTKAVADALVEATKRGASTIVGGGDSAAAIAKFGLESKVSHVSTGGGASLEFLEGKILPGVAALDNK
;
A
#
# COMPACT_ATOMS: atom_id res chain seq x y z
N ALA A 1 -19.17 0.45 -2.83
CA ALA A 1 -18.53 -0.22 -4.00
C ALA A 1 -19.56 -0.87 -4.92
N LYS A 2 -20.36 -1.86 -4.47
CA LYS A 2 -21.38 -2.50 -5.34
C LYS A 2 -22.47 -1.53 -5.88
N SER A 3 -22.73 -0.43 -5.18
CA SER A 3 -23.62 0.67 -5.61
C SER A 3 -22.89 1.88 -6.20
N GLY A 4 -21.55 1.87 -6.24
CA GLY A 4 -20.74 2.97 -6.77
C GLY A 4 -20.02 2.56 -8.06
N LYS A 5 -19.57 3.54 -8.86
CA LYS A 5 -18.80 3.29 -10.09
C LYS A 5 -17.34 2.83 -9.85
N ALA A 6 -16.96 2.60 -8.59
CA ALA A 6 -15.59 2.30 -8.22
C ALA A 6 -15.27 0.82 -8.44
N LYS A 7 -14.18 0.55 -9.18
CA LYS A 7 -13.59 -0.78 -9.31
C LYS A 7 -12.88 -1.12 -8.00
N LEU A 8 -13.35 -2.16 -7.32
CA LEU A 8 -12.71 -2.68 -6.11
C LEU A 8 -11.90 -3.92 -6.47
N LEU A 9 -10.61 -3.88 -6.19
CA LEU A 9 -9.70 -4.99 -6.40
C LEU A 9 -9.26 -5.53 -5.05
N LEU A 10 -9.38 -6.85 -4.89
CA LEU A 10 -8.90 -7.60 -3.73
C LEU A 10 -7.79 -8.55 -4.17
N PRO A 11 -6.89 -8.96 -3.26
CA PRO A 11 -5.92 -10.00 -3.56
C PRO A 11 -6.62 -11.30 -4.01
N VAL A 12 -6.01 -11.98 -4.97
CA VAL A 12 -6.46 -13.29 -5.49
C VAL A 12 -5.56 -14.44 -4.99
N ASP A 13 -4.39 -14.10 -4.49
CA ASP A 13 -3.43 -15.00 -3.87
C ASP A 13 -2.66 -14.28 -2.75
N CYS A 14 -2.10 -15.05 -1.83
CA CYS A 14 -1.34 -14.55 -0.69
C CYS A 14 -0.10 -15.41 -0.43
N THR A 15 0.92 -14.77 0.13
CA THR A 15 2.06 -15.43 0.75
C THR A 15 1.69 -15.74 2.19
N VAL A 16 1.65 -17.02 2.54
CA VAL A 16 1.28 -17.49 3.88
C VAL A 16 2.49 -18.07 4.60
N ALA A 17 2.47 -18.03 5.93
CA ALA A 17 3.48 -18.64 6.79
C ALA A 17 2.85 -19.50 7.90
N GLU A 18 3.57 -20.52 8.37
CA GLU A 18 3.13 -21.37 9.50
C GLU A 18 3.05 -20.60 10.83
N LYS A 19 3.85 -19.53 10.97
CA LYS A 19 3.91 -18.68 12.16
C LYS A 19 4.16 -17.23 11.75
N PHE A 20 3.79 -16.31 12.63
CA PHE A 20 4.09 -14.89 12.50
C PHE A 20 5.57 -14.60 12.84
N GLU A 21 6.48 -15.13 12.03
CA GLU A 21 7.93 -15.02 12.23
C GLU A 21 8.64 -14.89 10.88
N ASN A 22 9.65 -14.01 10.78
CA ASN A 22 10.36 -13.73 9.52
C ASN A 22 10.97 -14.99 8.89
N THR A 23 11.37 -15.99 9.68
CA THR A 23 12.02 -17.22 9.22
C THR A 23 11.08 -18.42 9.08
N ALA A 24 9.78 -18.23 9.29
CA ALA A 24 8.80 -19.31 9.17
C ALA A 24 8.75 -19.87 7.74
N ALA A 25 8.41 -21.16 7.61
CA ALA A 25 8.15 -21.76 6.32
C ALA A 25 7.02 -21.00 5.61
N LYS A 26 7.24 -20.62 4.35
CA LYS A 26 6.30 -19.83 3.56
C LYS A 26 5.95 -20.50 2.24
N LYS A 27 4.73 -20.27 1.77
CA LYS A 27 4.27 -20.69 0.44
C LYS A 27 3.22 -19.73 -0.09
N ASN A 28 2.99 -19.74 -1.40
CA ASN A 28 1.95 -18.95 -2.03
C ASN A 28 0.72 -19.83 -2.24
N VAL A 29 -0.46 -19.32 -1.90
CA VAL A 29 -1.74 -20.02 -2.07
C VAL A 29 -2.79 -19.07 -2.64
N SER A 30 -3.85 -19.64 -3.24
CA SER A 30 -5.08 -18.87 -3.51
C SER A 30 -5.66 -18.36 -2.19
N VAL A 31 -6.32 -17.21 -2.20
CA VAL A 31 -7.02 -16.69 -1.01
C VAL A 31 -8.09 -17.65 -0.46
N ASP A 32 -8.65 -18.51 -1.33
CA ASP A 32 -9.63 -19.54 -0.94
C ASP A 32 -9.00 -20.83 -0.42
N ALA A 33 -7.66 -20.91 -0.37
CA ALA A 33 -6.90 -22.12 -0.08
C ALA A 33 -5.86 -21.91 1.05
N ILE A 34 -6.10 -20.93 1.94
CA ILE A 34 -5.26 -20.72 3.12
C ILE A 34 -5.48 -21.88 4.10
N PRO A 35 -4.43 -22.65 4.45
CA PRO A 35 -4.56 -23.72 5.44
C PRO A 35 -4.94 -23.16 6.83
N GLN A 36 -5.70 -23.93 7.62
CA GLN A 36 -6.27 -23.50 8.91
C GLN A 36 -5.27 -22.90 9.89
N ASP A 37 -4.04 -23.43 9.94
CA ASP A 37 -3.00 -23.00 10.89
C ASP A 37 -1.94 -22.09 10.26
N TRP A 38 -2.20 -21.56 9.07
CA TRP A 38 -1.29 -20.67 8.36
C TRP A 38 -1.85 -19.24 8.36
N VAL A 39 -0.96 -18.26 8.44
CA VAL A 39 -1.32 -16.84 8.50
C VAL A 39 -0.91 -16.16 7.18
N GLY A 40 -1.80 -15.33 6.63
CA GLY A 40 -1.46 -14.47 5.48
C GLY A 40 -0.52 -13.35 5.93
N MET A 41 0.68 -13.31 5.34
CA MET A 41 1.74 -12.38 5.73
C MET A 41 2.01 -11.30 4.68
N ASP A 42 1.73 -11.59 3.41
CA ASP A 42 1.91 -10.65 2.29
C ASP A 42 0.98 -11.04 1.13
N ILE A 43 0.79 -10.13 0.16
CA ILE A 43 0.08 -10.46 -1.07
C ILE A 43 0.92 -11.41 -1.96
N GLY A 44 0.24 -12.24 -2.74
CA GLY A 44 0.88 -13.17 -3.66
C GLY A 44 1.27 -12.54 -5.00
N PRO A 45 2.05 -13.25 -5.83
CA PRO A 45 2.55 -12.74 -7.10
C PRO A 45 1.44 -12.34 -8.09
N LYS A 46 0.30 -13.05 -8.13
CA LYS A 46 -0.80 -12.68 -9.05
C LYS A 46 -1.47 -11.39 -8.61
N SER A 47 -1.61 -11.18 -7.30
CA SER A 47 -2.17 -9.96 -6.72
C SER A 47 -1.25 -8.77 -6.94
N ILE A 48 0.07 -8.98 -6.82
CA ILE A 48 1.08 -7.96 -7.17
C ILE A 48 0.90 -7.51 -8.62
N GLU A 49 0.81 -8.44 -9.56
CA GLU A 49 0.63 -8.12 -10.97
C GLU A 49 -0.69 -7.37 -11.23
N LEU A 50 -1.78 -7.85 -10.62
CA LEU A 50 -3.10 -7.22 -10.72
C LEU A 50 -3.07 -5.76 -10.26
N PHE A 51 -2.49 -5.49 -9.09
CA PHE A 51 -2.43 -4.14 -8.54
C PHE A 51 -1.47 -3.24 -9.31
N ARG A 52 -0.29 -3.75 -9.66
CA ARG A 52 0.68 -3.00 -10.48
C ARG A 52 0.03 -2.51 -11.78
N ASN A 53 -0.68 -3.39 -12.48
CA ASN A 53 -1.31 -3.07 -13.77
C ASN A 53 -2.33 -1.94 -13.68
N GLU A 54 -2.92 -1.68 -12.52
CA GLU A 54 -3.91 -0.63 -12.31
C GLU A 54 -3.26 0.64 -11.78
N ILE A 55 -2.31 0.51 -10.85
CA ILE A 55 -1.53 1.63 -10.31
C ILE A 55 -0.83 2.40 -11.43
N VAL A 56 -0.15 1.69 -12.34
CA VAL A 56 0.62 2.35 -13.41
C VAL A 56 -0.28 3.06 -14.44
N LYS A 57 -1.58 2.78 -14.48
CA LYS A 57 -2.54 3.46 -15.38
C LYS A 57 -3.16 4.71 -14.74
N ALA A 58 -3.05 4.86 -13.42
CA ALA A 58 -3.68 5.94 -12.70
C ALA A 58 -2.95 7.28 -12.95
N LYS A 59 -3.73 8.38 -12.96
CA LYS A 59 -3.19 9.76 -13.00
C LYS A 59 -2.88 10.30 -11.61
N THR A 60 -3.60 9.80 -10.61
CA THR A 60 -3.40 10.14 -9.20
C THR A 60 -3.50 8.85 -8.40
N VAL A 61 -2.52 8.60 -7.54
CA VAL A 61 -2.52 7.47 -6.63
C VAL A 61 -2.34 7.97 -5.21
N VAL A 62 -3.21 7.51 -4.32
CA VAL A 62 -3.06 7.70 -2.87
C VAL A 62 -2.83 6.34 -2.26
N TRP A 63 -1.69 6.16 -1.61
CA TRP A 63 -1.31 4.91 -0.97
C TRP A 63 -1.26 5.09 0.54
N ASN A 64 -2.03 4.27 1.26
CA ASN A 64 -2.13 4.29 2.72
C ASN A 64 -2.25 2.86 3.27
N GLY A 65 -1.11 2.23 3.53
CA GLY A 65 -1.01 0.92 4.13
C GLY A 65 -0.10 -0.02 3.33
N PRO A 66 0.94 -0.61 3.94
CA PRO A 66 1.69 -1.73 3.38
C PRO A 66 0.78 -2.88 2.93
N MET A 67 1.27 -3.71 2.02
CA MET A 67 0.51 -4.85 1.47
C MET A 67 0.65 -6.13 2.31
N GLY A 68 1.57 -6.12 3.27
CA GLY A 68 1.95 -7.24 4.12
C GLY A 68 2.82 -6.77 5.28
N VAL A 69 3.40 -7.71 6.01
CA VAL A 69 4.29 -7.48 7.17
C VAL A 69 5.69 -7.05 6.67
N PHE A 70 5.76 -5.86 6.09
CA PHE A 70 6.93 -5.36 5.38
C PHE A 70 8.18 -5.19 6.26
N GLU A 71 8.01 -5.13 7.57
CA GLU A 71 9.06 -5.13 8.57
C GLU A 71 9.91 -6.40 8.48
N MET A 72 9.28 -7.53 8.16
CA MET A 72 9.91 -8.83 7.93
C MET A 72 10.34 -8.95 6.46
N GLU A 73 11.65 -9.02 6.20
CA GLU A 73 12.20 -9.05 4.83
C GLU A 73 11.60 -10.17 3.97
N ASN A 74 11.29 -11.33 4.55
CA ASN A 74 10.69 -12.44 3.83
C ASN A 74 9.22 -12.22 3.42
N PHE A 75 8.57 -11.17 3.94
CA PHE A 75 7.17 -10.80 3.70
C PHE A 75 7.02 -9.32 3.27
N ALA A 76 8.07 -8.75 2.70
CA ALA A 76 8.10 -7.36 2.22
C ALA A 76 7.91 -7.22 0.70
N ALA A 77 7.81 -8.34 -0.03
CA ALA A 77 7.85 -8.36 -1.49
C ALA A 77 6.65 -7.64 -2.13
N GLY A 78 5.44 -7.87 -1.62
CA GLY A 78 4.22 -7.23 -2.10
C GLY A 78 4.23 -5.72 -1.85
N THR A 79 4.61 -5.31 -0.64
CA THR A 79 4.76 -3.89 -0.29
C THR A 79 5.80 -3.21 -1.19
N LYS A 80 6.96 -3.86 -1.40
CA LYS A 80 8.02 -3.34 -2.28
C LYS A 80 7.53 -3.22 -3.72
N ALA A 81 6.82 -4.21 -4.24
CA ALA A 81 6.31 -4.20 -5.60
C ALA A 81 5.26 -3.11 -5.83
N VAL A 82 4.37 -2.86 -4.87
CA VAL A 82 3.44 -1.72 -4.93
C VAL A 82 4.18 -0.39 -4.87
N ALA A 83 5.18 -0.25 -3.99
CA ALA A 83 6.01 0.95 -3.92
C ALA A 83 6.75 1.22 -5.24
N ASP A 84 7.29 0.19 -5.88
CA ASP A 84 7.94 0.31 -7.19
C ASP A 84 6.93 0.69 -8.30
N ALA A 85 5.69 0.19 -8.23
CA ALA A 85 4.63 0.59 -9.15
C ALA A 85 4.23 2.06 -8.99
N LEU A 86 4.26 2.61 -7.76
CA LEU A 86 4.06 4.05 -7.54
C LEU A 86 5.17 4.88 -8.20
N VAL A 87 6.43 4.46 -8.04
CA VAL A 87 7.57 5.14 -8.68
C VAL A 87 7.43 5.11 -10.20
N GLU A 88 7.02 3.98 -10.77
CA GLU A 88 6.75 3.89 -12.21
C GLU A 88 5.62 4.81 -12.67
N ALA A 89 4.50 4.83 -11.94
CA ALA A 89 3.40 5.75 -12.23
C ALA A 89 3.86 7.22 -12.18
N THR A 90 4.68 7.57 -11.18
CA THR A 90 5.25 8.92 -11.01
C THR A 90 6.12 9.31 -12.20
N LYS A 91 7.02 8.42 -12.64
CA LYS A 91 7.86 8.63 -13.83
C LYS A 91 7.03 8.82 -15.10
N ARG A 92 5.83 8.25 -15.15
CA ARG A 92 4.87 8.40 -16.26
C ARG A 92 3.98 9.64 -16.12
N GLY A 93 4.21 10.49 -15.12
CA GLY A 93 3.52 11.76 -14.91
C GLY A 93 2.30 11.69 -13.98
N ALA A 94 2.10 10.59 -13.25
CA ALA A 94 1.07 10.52 -12.23
C ALA A 94 1.50 11.25 -10.95
N SER A 95 0.53 11.82 -10.22
CA SER A 95 0.75 12.29 -8.86
C SER A 95 0.61 11.13 -7.87
N THR A 96 1.67 10.77 -7.16
CA THR A 96 1.67 9.70 -6.16
C THR A 96 1.85 10.26 -4.76
N ILE A 97 0.85 10.02 -3.91
CA ILE A 97 0.78 10.52 -2.54
C ILE A 97 0.85 9.33 -1.61
N VAL A 98 1.85 9.31 -0.74
CA VAL A 98 2.02 8.29 0.29
C VAL A 98 1.57 8.87 1.62
N GLY A 99 0.53 8.27 2.20
CA GLY A 99 -0.04 8.66 3.49
C GLY A 99 0.11 7.56 4.54
N GLY A 100 0.05 7.95 5.81
CA GLY A 100 0.20 7.03 6.94
C GLY A 100 1.66 6.77 7.32
N GLY A 101 1.90 6.55 8.63
CA GLY A 101 3.24 6.32 9.18
C GLY A 101 3.91 5.08 8.60
N ASP A 102 3.17 3.98 8.49
CA ASP A 102 3.73 2.70 8.02
C ASP A 102 4.06 2.73 6.52
N SER A 103 3.24 3.37 5.69
CA SER A 103 3.54 3.54 4.25
C SER A 103 4.77 4.43 4.06
N ALA A 104 4.89 5.51 4.82
CA ALA A 104 6.06 6.37 4.80
C ALA A 104 7.33 5.61 5.24
N ALA A 105 7.24 4.81 6.31
CA ALA A 105 8.31 3.94 6.78
C ALA A 105 8.70 2.88 5.72
N ALA A 106 7.73 2.31 5.00
CA ALA A 106 7.99 1.37 3.91
C ALA A 106 8.73 2.03 2.75
N ILE A 107 8.29 3.21 2.28
CA ILE A 107 9.01 3.98 1.25
C ILE A 107 10.45 4.27 1.68
N ALA A 108 10.63 4.67 2.95
CA ALA A 108 11.94 4.99 3.50
C ALA A 108 12.86 3.76 3.59
N LYS A 109 12.33 2.64 4.10
CA LYS A 109 13.05 1.35 4.13
C LYS A 109 13.58 0.96 2.75
N PHE A 110 12.86 1.30 1.68
CA PHE A 110 13.24 0.96 0.31
C PHE A 110 14.02 2.05 -0.44
N GLY A 111 14.32 3.19 0.19
CA GLY A 111 15.05 4.30 -0.43
C GLY A 111 14.32 4.90 -1.65
N LEU A 112 13.00 5.09 -1.53
CA LEU A 112 12.12 5.55 -2.61
C LEU A 112 11.48 6.93 -2.35
N GLU A 113 11.84 7.61 -1.26
CA GLU A 113 11.22 8.87 -0.80
C GLU A 113 11.27 9.94 -1.89
N SER A 114 12.41 10.08 -2.57
CA SER A 114 12.64 11.05 -3.63
C SER A 114 12.06 10.64 -4.99
N LYS A 115 11.43 9.46 -5.06
CA LYS A 115 10.93 8.86 -6.32
C LYS A 115 9.40 8.85 -6.42
N VAL A 116 8.70 9.30 -5.38
CA VAL A 116 7.25 9.53 -5.34
C VAL A 116 6.96 11.03 -5.28
N SER A 117 5.74 11.46 -5.58
CA SER A 117 5.42 12.90 -5.65
C SER A 117 5.36 13.56 -4.26
N HIS A 118 4.80 12.87 -3.27
CA HIS A 118 4.69 13.38 -1.90
C HIS A 118 4.65 12.23 -0.89
N VAL A 119 5.46 12.34 0.17
CA VAL A 119 5.36 11.51 1.37
C VAL A 119 4.82 12.38 2.49
N SER A 120 3.62 12.08 2.96
CA SER A 120 3.02 12.82 4.06
C SER A 120 3.60 12.39 5.41
N THR A 121 3.98 13.38 6.21
CA THR A 121 4.33 13.22 7.62
C THR A 121 3.11 13.38 8.55
N GLY A 122 1.94 13.70 8.00
CA GLY A 122 0.72 14.00 8.76
C GLY A 122 0.02 12.77 9.32
N GLY A 123 0.47 11.55 9.01
CA GLY A 123 -0.11 10.30 9.54
C GLY A 123 -1.65 10.28 9.43
N GLY A 124 -2.31 10.20 10.58
CA GLY A 124 -3.78 10.22 10.68
C GLY A 124 -4.43 11.51 10.16
N ALA A 125 -3.79 12.67 10.31
CA ALA A 125 -4.34 13.94 9.83
C ALA A 125 -4.49 13.97 8.30
N SER A 126 -3.59 13.30 7.56
CA SER A 126 -3.71 13.17 6.10
C SER A 126 -4.87 12.27 5.70
N LEU A 127 -5.16 11.24 6.48
CA LEU A 127 -6.31 10.38 6.22
C LEU A 127 -7.61 11.13 6.51
N GLU A 128 -7.69 11.86 7.64
CA GLU A 128 -8.85 12.70 7.98
C GLU A 128 -9.11 13.77 6.92
N PHE A 129 -8.05 14.36 6.36
CA PHE A 129 -8.17 15.28 5.23
C PHE A 129 -8.78 14.60 3.99
N LEU A 130 -8.32 13.39 3.65
CA LEU A 130 -8.83 12.60 2.52
C LEU A 130 -10.26 12.10 2.75
N GLU A 131 -10.67 11.90 4.00
CA GLU A 131 -12.05 11.63 4.40
C GLU A 131 -12.96 12.85 4.26
N GLY A 132 -12.39 14.04 3.97
CA GLY A 132 -13.13 15.30 3.82
C GLY A 132 -13.47 15.97 5.14
N LYS A 133 -12.81 15.59 6.24
CA LYS A 133 -13.01 16.24 7.54
C LYS A 133 -12.33 17.61 7.57
N ILE A 134 -12.91 18.51 8.37
CA ILE A 134 -12.28 19.79 8.67
C ILE A 134 -11.16 19.54 9.67
N LEU A 135 -9.92 19.82 9.28
CA LEU A 135 -8.79 19.79 10.18
C LEU A 135 -8.76 21.09 11.00
N PRO A 136 -8.88 21.06 12.34
CA PRO A 136 -8.97 22.27 13.16
C PRO A 136 -7.79 23.23 12.98
N GLY A 137 -6.57 22.69 12.87
CA GLY A 137 -5.36 23.50 12.65
C GLY A 137 -5.30 24.16 11.28
N VAL A 138 -5.93 23.56 10.24
CA VAL A 138 -6.02 24.16 8.90
C VAL A 138 -7.12 25.23 8.87
N ALA A 139 -8.25 24.98 9.55
CA ALA A 139 -9.36 25.92 9.64
C ALA A 139 -9.01 27.21 10.39
N ALA A 140 -8.04 27.16 11.29
CA ALA A 140 -7.55 28.32 12.05
C ALA A 140 -6.56 29.21 11.27
N LEU A 141 -6.14 28.80 10.07
CA LEU A 141 -5.25 29.60 9.23
C LEU A 141 -6.02 30.75 8.58
N ASP A 142 -5.40 31.93 8.52
CA ASP A 142 -5.95 33.06 7.77
C ASP A 142 -6.07 32.68 6.29
N ASN A 143 -7.18 33.07 5.67
CA ASN A 143 -7.30 32.97 4.23
C ASN A 143 -6.26 33.88 3.58
N LYS A 144 -5.63 33.39 2.51
CA LYS A 144 -4.66 34.14 1.69
C LYS A 144 -5.12 35.55 1.35
#